data_AF-R0IEX9-F1
#
_entry.id   AF-R0IEX9-F1
#
_cell.length_a   1.000
_cell.length_b   1.000
_cell.length_c   1.000
_cell.angle_alpha   90.00
_cell.angle_beta   90.00
_cell.angle_gamma   90.00
#
_symmetry.space_group_name_H-M   'P 1'
#
loop_
_entity.id
_entity.type
_entity.pdbx_description
1 polymer ?
#
loop_
_entity_poly.entity_id
_entity_poly.type
_entity_poly.pdbx_seq_one_letter_code
_entity_poly.pdbx_strand_id
1 'polypeptide(L)'
;MIKDRSIDALVNECLIGPVLSMGATFIAYACALLAYLYLIFTSPAYNADGGYTPVVVAFAFVIGLQICKIFTTPLSSGIDTVFVAMAWDPEVLMREHPDLYHSMVAVYPQVQQAIHA
;
A
#
# COMPACT_ATOMS: atom_id res chain seq x y z
N MET A 1 21.12 9.21 18.73
CA MET A 1 19.94 8.32 18.90
C MET A 1 18.86 8.56 17.83
N ILE A 2 18.41 9.80 17.61
CA ILE A 2 17.39 10.13 16.57
C ILE A 2 17.95 10.17 15.13
N LYS A 3 19.27 10.37 14.98
CA LYS A 3 19.89 10.73 13.69
C LYS A 3 20.19 9.54 12.77
N ASP A 4 20.55 8.39 13.33
CA ASP A 4 20.87 7.20 12.52
C ASP A 4 19.66 6.27 12.32
N ARG A 5 18.70 6.26 13.26
CA ARG A 5 17.46 5.44 13.20
C ARG A 5 16.32 6.08 12.41
N SER A 6 16.29 7.42 12.32
CA SER A 6 15.34 8.11 11.45
C SER A 6 15.64 7.78 9.99
N ILE A 7 16.90 7.59 9.59
CA ILE A 7 17.25 7.33 8.19
C ILE A 7 16.64 6.00 7.72
N ASP A 8 16.80 4.89 8.44
CA ASP A 8 16.24 3.59 8.02
C ASP A 8 14.69 3.54 8.09
N ALA A 9 14.11 4.12 9.14
CA ALA A 9 12.65 4.24 9.26
C ALA A 9 12.07 5.18 8.18
N LEU A 10 12.72 6.31 7.90
CA LEU A 10 12.36 7.23 6.81
C LEU A 10 12.55 6.56 5.44
N VAL A 11 13.58 5.75 5.26
CA VAL A 11 13.79 5.00 4.02
C VAL A 11 12.65 4.00 3.82
N ASN A 12 12.24 3.25 4.84
CA ASN A 12 11.10 2.34 4.71
C ASN A 12 9.78 3.09 4.48
N GLU A 13 9.54 4.20 5.17
CA GLU A 13 8.37 5.07 4.94
C GLU A 13 8.35 5.64 3.51
N CYS A 14 9.52 6.08 3.04
CA CYS A 14 9.69 6.55 1.66
C CYS A 14 9.58 5.42 0.62
N LEU A 15 9.72 4.15 1.01
CA LEU A 15 9.56 2.99 0.13
C LEU A 15 8.12 2.46 0.12
N ILE A 16 7.37 2.61 1.21
CA ILE A 16 5.97 2.18 1.30
C ILE A 16 5.12 2.90 0.25
N GLY A 17 5.22 4.23 0.14
CA GLY A 17 4.47 5.02 -0.84
C GLY A 17 4.65 4.55 -2.30
N PRO A 18 5.90 4.46 -2.80
CA PRO A 18 6.19 3.93 -4.14
C PRO A 18 5.75 2.48 -4.34
N VAL A 19 5.96 1.58 -3.36
CA VAL A 19 5.58 0.16 -3.49
C VAL A 19 4.07 0.01 -3.60
N LEU A 20 3.31 0.70 -2.73
CA LEU A 20 1.84 0.68 -2.78
C LEU A 20 1.31 1.30 -4.09
N SER A 21 1.96 2.36 -4.58
CA SER A 21 1.61 2.98 -5.86
C SER A 21 1.92 2.07 -7.05
N MET A 22 3.06 1.37 -7.05
CA MET A 22 3.41 0.38 -8.08
C MET A 22 2.42 -0.79 -8.09
N GLY A 23 2.03 -1.29 -6.91
CA GLY A 23 1.00 -2.31 -6.76
C GLY A 23 -0.36 -1.86 -7.32
N ALA A 24 -0.79 -0.63 -7.00
CA ALA A 24 -2.02 -0.06 -7.54
C ALA A 24 -1.98 0.08 -9.07
N THR A 25 -0.82 0.47 -9.61
CA THR A 25 -0.63 0.61 -11.06
C THR A 25 -0.68 -0.74 -11.76
N PHE A 26 -0.09 -1.79 -11.16
CA PHE A 26 -0.18 -3.16 -11.68
C PHE A 26 -1.62 -3.66 -11.72
N ILE A 27 -2.38 -3.46 -10.64
CA ILE A 27 -3.80 -3.85 -10.57
C ILE A 27 -4.63 -3.11 -11.62
N ALA A 28 -4.36 -1.82 -11.84
CA ALA A 28 -5.03 -1.03 -12.86
C ALA A 28 -4.78 -1.60 -14.28
N TYR A 29 -3.54 -1.98 -14.61
CA TYR A 29 -3.22 -2.63 -15.88
C TYR A 29 -3.86 -4.01 -16.03
N ALA A 30 -3.89 -4.82 -14.96
CA ALA A 30 -4.56 -6.12 -14.98
C ALA A 30 -6.08 -5.97 -15.22
N CYS A 31 -6.72 -4.98 -14.59
CA CYS A 31 -8.14 -4.69 -14.79
C CYS A 31 -8.43 -4.23 -16.23
N ALA A 32 -7.58 -3.36 -16.78
CA ALA A 32 -7.65 -2.91 -18.17
C ALA A 32 -7.50 -4.07 -19.17
N LEU A 33 -6.55 -4.99 -18.93
CA LEU A 33 -6.35 -6.20 -19.72
C LEU A 33 -7.61 -7.09 -19.71
N LEU A 34 -8.17 -7.34 -18.52
CA LEU A 34 -9.38 -8.17 -18.39
C LEU A 34 -10.58 -7.53 -19.07
N ALA A 35 -10.75 -6.20 -18.97
CA ALA A 35 -11.81 -5.48 -19.69
C ALA A 35 -11.64 -5.58 -21.22
N TYR A 36 -10.40 -5.50 -21.71
CA TYR A 36 -10.10 -5.69 -23.12
C TYR A 36 -10.42 -7.12 -23.61
N LEU A 37 -9.99 -8.14 -22.86
CA LEU A 37 -10.31 -9.53 -23.16
C LEU A 37 -11.83 -9.79 -23.15
N TYR A 38 -12.55 -9.18 -22.20
CA TYR A 38 -14.01 -9.28 -22.13
C TYR A 38 -14.70 -8.74 -23.38
N LEU A 39 -14.24 -7.59 -23.90
CA LEU A 39 -14.80 -7.01 -25.13
C LEU A 39 -14.53 -7.87 -26.37
N ILE A 40 -13.35 -8.49 -26.46
CA ILE A 40 -13.01 -9.41 -27.56
C ILE A 40 -13.92 -10.65 -27.53
N PHE A 41 -13.97 -11.34 -26.39
CA PHE A 41 -14.69 -12.61 -26.31
C PHE A 41 -16.21 -12.45 -26.37
N THR A 42 -16.74 -11.35 -25.83
CA THR A 42 -18.20 -11.13 -25.76
C THR A 42 -18.75 -10.45 -27.01
N SER A 43 -17.90 -9.77 -27.80
CA SER A 43 -18.29 -9.09 -29.06
C SER A 43 -19.63 -8.33 -28.96
N PRO A 44 -19.78 -7.40 -27.99
CA PRO A 44 -21.07 -6.81 -27.70
C PRO A 44 -21.56 -5.88 -28.81
N ALA A 45 -22.87 -5.86 -29.06
CA ALA A 45 -23.49 -5.07 -30.13
C ALA A 45 -23.23 -3.55 -30.02
N TYR A 46 -23.04 -3.02 -28.81
CA TYR A 46 -22.69 -1.60 -28.59
C TYR A 46 -21.26 -1.26 -29.02
N ASN A 47 -20.37 -2.25 -29.17
CA ASN A 47 -18.97 -2.07 -29.55
C ASN A 47 -18.66 -2.70 -30.92
N ALA A 48 -19.66 -2.83 -31.78
CA ALA A 48 -19.50 -3.42 -33.12
C ALA A 48 -18.44 -2.69 -33.97
N ASP A 49 -18.37 -1.36 -33.85
CA ASP A 49 -17.39 -0.52 -34.55
C ASP A 49 -16.06 -0.35 -33.78
N GLY A 50 -15.91 -0.97 -32.61
CA GLY A 50 -14.71 -0.89 -31.76
C GLY A 50 -14.48 0.44 -31.04
N GLY A 51 -15.29 1.48 -31.33
CA GLY A 51 -15.12 2.83 -30.78
C GLY A 51 -15.24 2.95 -29.26
N TYR A 52 -15.94 2.03 -28.59
CA TYR A 52 -16.07 2.04 -27.13
C TYR A 52 -14.93 1.34 -26.40
N THR A 53 -14.13 0.55 -27.11
CA THR A 53 -12.96 -0.17 -26.57
C THR A 53 -12.01 0.74 -25.77
N PRO A 54 -11.50 1.87 -26.31
CA PRO A 54 -10.60 2.74 -25.54
C PRO A 54 -11.27 3.34 -24.29
N VAL A 55 -12.57 3.66 -24.37
CA VAL A 55 -13.32 4.25 -23.25
C VAL A 55 -13.51 3.24 -22.12
N VAL A 56 -13.95 2.03 -22.45
CA VAL A 56 -14.16 0.96 -21.46
C VAL A 56 -12.85 0.55 -20.79
N VAL A 57 -11.77 0.40 -21.57
CA VAL A 57 -10.45 0.03 -21.05
C VAL A 57 -9.87 1.13 -20.16
N ALA A 58 -9.98 2.41 -20.56
CA ALA A 58 -9.54 3.54 -19.74
C ALA A 58 -10.36 3.64 -18.45
N PHE A 59 -11.67 3.42 -18.52
CA PHE A 59 -12.54 3.45 -17.34
C PHE A 59 -12.22 2.31 -16.37
N ALA A 60 -11.98 1.09 -16.88
CA ALA A 60 -11.55 -0.05 -16.08
C ALA A 60 -10.21 0.20 -15.40
N PHE A 61 -9.25 0.81 -16.10
CA PHE A 61 -7.97 1.22 -15.52
C PHE A 61 -8.16 2.18 -14.33
N VAL A 62 -8.95 3.24 -14.51
CA VAL A 62 -9.20 4.23 -13.46
C VAL A 62 -9.90 3.60 -12.25
N ILE A 63 -10.93 2.78 -12.47
CA ILE A 63 -11.61 2.10 -11.36
C ILE A 63 -10.66 1.16 -10.63
N GLY A 64 -9.88 0.34 -11.34
CA GLY A 64 -8.89 -0.56 -10.73
C GLY A 64 -7.88 0.19 -9.88
N LEU A 65 -7.37 1.32 -10.37
CA LEU A 65 -6.46 2.19 -9.64
C LEU A 65 -7.12 2.75 -8.37
N GLN A 66 -8.35 3.26 -8.47
CA GLN A 66 -9.05 3.90 -7.36
C GLN A 66 -9.42 2.91 -6.27
N ILE A 67 -9.89 1.72 -6.63
CA ILE A 67 -10.19 0.65 -5.67
C ILE A 67 -8.94 0.29 -4.88
N CYS A 68 -7.81 0.08 -5.55
CA CYS A 68 -6.56 -0.23 -4.84
C CYS A 68 -6.16 0.91 -3.90
N LYS A 69 -6.25 2.16 -4.34
CA LYS A 69 -5.92 3.33 -3.51
C LYS A 69 -6.78 3.45 -2.25
N ILE A 70 -8.06 3.06 -2.31
CA ILE A 70 -8.94 3.03 -1.14
C ILE A 70 -8.40 2.05 -0.08
N PHE A 71 -7.81 0.93 -0.47
CA PHE A 71 -7.19 -0.01 0.45
C PHE A 71 -5.82 0.44 0.95
N THR A 72 -5.01 1.08 0.11
CA THR A 72 -3.64 1.50 0.50
C THR A 72 -3.64 2.72 1.41
N THR A 73 -4.66 3.58 1.34
CA THR A 73 -4.77 4.80 2.15
C THR A 73 -4.79 4.51 3.66
N PRO A 74 -5.70 3.66 4.20
CA PRO A 74 -5.71 3.36 5.63
C PRO A 74 -4.44 2.62 6.09
N LEU A 75 -3.83 1.83 5.20
CA LEU A 75 -2.57 1.14 5.49
C LEU A 75 -1.45 2.15 5.73
N SER A 76 -1.29 3.14 4.83
CA SER A 76 -0.29 4.20 4.97
C SER A 76 -0.51 5.01 6.25
N SER A 77 -1.73 5.49 6.49
CA SER A 77 -2.04 6.28 7.69
C SER A 77 -1.88 5.49 8.99
N GLY A 78 -2.15 4.18 8.95
CA GLY A 78 -1.98 3.30 10.11
C GLY A 78 -0.52 3.12 10.46
N ILE A 79 0.34 2.93 9.46
CA ILE A 79 1.79 2.84 9.64
C ILE A 79 2.32 4.15 10.24
N ASP A 80 1.99 5.29 9.65
CA ASP A 80 2.35 6.62 10.18
C ASP A 80 1.94 6.79 11.65
N THR A 81 0.71 6.42 11.99
CA THR A 81 0.17 6.53 13.35
C THR A 81 0.96 5.68 14.34
N VAL A 82 1.31 4.45 13.97
CA VAL A 82 2.11 3.54 14.81
C VAL A 82 3.52 4.10 15.02
N PHE A 83 4.16 4.62 13.97
CA PHE A 83 5.49 5.24 14.09
C PHE A 83 5.47 6.51 14.96
N VAL A 84 4.45 7.36 14.84
CA VAL A 84 4.29 8.54 15.68
C VAL A 84 4.05 8.15 17.15
N ALA A 85 3.19 7.16 17.39
CA ALA A 85 2.92 6.66 18.75
C ALA A 85 4.19 6.09 19.40
N MET A 86 4.96 5.27 18.66
CA MET A 86 6.24 4.75 19.12
C MET A 86 7.30 5.83 19.35
N ALA A 87 7.28 6.91 18.57
CA ALA A 87 8.20 8.03 18.74
C ALA A 87 7.88 8.84 20.02
N TRP A 88 6.62 8.84 20.47
CA TRP A 88 6.20 9.55 21.68
C TRP A 88 6.46 8.75 22.96
N ASP A 89 5.96 7.51 23.04
CA ASP A 89 6.16 6.63 24.19
C ASP A 89 6.17 5.14 23.75
N PRO A 90 7.35 4.53 23.56
CA PRO A 90 7.45 3.15 23.11
C PRO A 90 7.03 2.13 24.18
N GLU A 91 7.03 2.50 25.47
CA GLU A 91 6.65 1.56 26.54
C GLU A 91 5.14 1.26 26.52
N VAL A 92 4.32 2.21 26.06
CA VAL A 92 2.87 2.00 25.90
C VAL A 92 2.61 0.87 24.90
N LEU A 93 3.35 0.81 23.79
CA LEU A 93 3.20 -0.26 22.80
C LEU A 93 3.59 -1.62 23.38
N MET A 94 4.68 -1.68 24.17
CA MET A 94 5.10 -2.92 24.84
C MET A 94 4.08 -3.40 25.88
N ARG A 95 3.43 -2.47 26.58
CA ARG A 95 2.51 -2.79 27.68
C ARG A 95 1.10 -3.11 27.18
N GLU A 96 0.58 -2.33 26.24
CA GLU A 96 -0.81 -2.45 25.75
C GLU A 96 -0.93 -3.44 24.59
N HIS A 97 0.12 -3.57 23.77
CA HIS A 97 0.15 -4.46 22.60
C HIS A 97 1.45 -5.28 22.50
N PRO A 98 1.74 -6.16 23.49
CA PRO A 98 2.97 -6.94 23.54
C PRO A 98 3.15 -7.85 22.33
N ASP A 99 2.08 -8.44 21.78
CA ASP A 99 2.13 -9.32 20.61
C ASP A 99 2.63 -8.59 19.35
N LEU A 100 2.18 -7.34 19.17
CA LEU A 100 2.60 -6.49 18.06
C LEU A 100 4.06 -6.09 18.23
N TYR A 101 4.46 -5.72 19.45
CA TYR A 101 5.85 -5.40 19.77
C TYR A 101 6.79 -6.59 19.51
N HIS A 102 6.44 -7.80 19.96
CA HIS A 102 7.24 -9.00 19.70
C HIS A 102 7.37 -9.32 18.21
N SER A 103 6.29 -9.14 17.44
CA SER A 103 6.30 -9.32 16.00
C SER A 103 7.21 -8.30 15.31
N MET A 104 7.19 -7.04 15.76
CA MET A 104 8.10 -6.00 15.27
C MET A 104 9.56 -6.32 15.61
N VAL A 105 9.85 -6.79 16.83
CA VAL A 105 11.20 -7.20 17.24
C VAL A 105 11.71 -8.40 16.44
N ALA A 106 10.83 -9.34 16.09
CA ALA A 106 11.20 -10.50 15.27
C ALA A 106 11.65 -10.12 13.85
N VAL A 107 11.02 -9.10 13.26
CA VAL A 107 11.35 -8.59 11.92
C VAL A 107 12.48 -7.56 11.98
N TYR A 108 12.52 -6.77 13.04
CA TYR A 108 13.48 -5.68 13.27
C TYR A 108 14.04 -5.76 14.70
N PRO A 109 15.05 -6.63 14.96
CA PRO A 109 15.61 -6.84 16.30
C PRO A 109 16.29 -5.59 16.88
N GLN A 110 16.61 -4.59 16.03
CA GLN A 110 17.14 -3.29 16.46
C GLN A 110 16.13 -2.45 17.28
N VAL A 111 14.85 -2.83 17.28
CA VAL A 111 13.80 -2.21 18.12
C VAL A 111 14.06 -2.46 19.61
N GLN A 112 14.64 -3.60 20.00
CA GLN A 112 14.97 -3.89 21.42
C GLN A 112 16.06 -2.98 22.00
N GLN A 113 17.02 -2.55 21.18
CA GLN A 113 18.07 -1.61 21.62
C GLN A 113 17.55 -0.17 21.79
N ALA A 114 16.27 0.11 21.52
CA ALA A 114 15.65 1.42 21.71
C ALA A 114 15.19 1.69 23.14
N ILE A 115 14.86 0.64 23.90
CA ILE A 115 14.16 0.77 25.20
C ILE A 115 15.12 0.73 26.40
N HIS A 116 16.39 0.34 26.19
CA HIS A 116 17.37 0.21 27.27
C HIS A 116 18.43 1.33 27.29
N ALA A 117 18.17 2.48 26.63
CA ALA A 117 19.10 3.61 26.52
C ALA A 117 18.43 4.93 26.90
#